data_AF-A0A345HY60-F1
#
_entry.id   AF-A0A345HY60-F1
#
_cell.length_a   1.000
_cell.length_b   1.000
_cell.length_c   1.000
_cell.angle_alpha   90.00
_cell.angle_beta   90.00
_cell.angle_gamma   90.00
#
_symmetry.space_group_name_H-M   'P 1'
#
loop_
_entity.id
_entity.type
_entity.pdbx_description
1 polymer ?
#
loop_
_entity_poly.entity_id
_entity_poly.type
_entity_poly.pdbx_seq_one_letter_code
_entity_poly.pdbx_strand_id
1 'polypeptide(L)'
;MTEGYEGEGLRAARIRAGLTQEEVARRAGISIRTVRHIERGHVRNPRHESLNRVARAVGYELPPARAPRTAGPHTDRSRVCEIRLLGPPTVLYAGTPVAMPPKLRALLGLLAVQPDQIVRHDEMADVLWPDEVPPGYANLLHTYAARLRRIFDRETRRRESGHRIGTVRGGYVFNSSGAWLDLRDFEERVARAKRTEASDPLGALELYGQALRGRRGRLLQDVPQLWQHPAAVRVAQHHVDVAIDCADLALGLGRPALAAEHLAAAAHDEPLHESLQARMMLALAGSGRRAAALHLFSDLRARLRQELGVEPSDELWRACHTVLTADRAQPAPPAGPVTGTFLPPNAADRPPTGREPGREPGREPGRRLLDKPPRGGLPVPRFLQITTAPAQLPPLSTPFVGRERQLDTLDTLTRRLRGDGASVAVAVVHGPPETGKTVLAVRWARGRSADFPDGQLYADLRGSTDRPVPVATVLARMLRSLGVHDAWLPDDPDEAAVLFRSLTAGRRFLVLLDDVTDPGQVRPLLPGTPGSLVLVTSRVPLMELVIRENAVPVPVGALSPAESYALVEAYLGATRTAADPGATARLIALCGNLPVPLRTAAARIAGYGPVPLRAAVADRAAPQADTDADSALPS
;
A
#
# COMPACT_ATOMS: atom_id res chain seq x y z
N MET A 1 -3.19 1.90 -29.16
CA MET A 1 -1.84 1.43 -29.52
C MET A 1 -1.92 -0.07 -29.76
N THR A 2 -1.43 -0.47 -30.93
CA THR A 2 -1.46 -1.77 -31.63
C THR A 2 -1.81 -3.03 -30.81
N GLU A 3 -3.03 -3.53 -31.02
CA GLU A 3 -3.45 -4.89 -30.64
C GLU A 3 -2.62 -5.91 -31.44
N GLY A 4 -1.81 -6.72 -30.75
CA GLY A 4 -0.99 -7.76 -31.37
C GLY A 4 -1.88 -8.81 -32.05
N TYR A 5 -1.77 -8.90 -33.37
CA TYR A 5 -2.53 -9.81 -34.21
C TYR A 5 -2.01 -11.25 -34.03
N GLU A 6 -2.86 -12.19 -33.57
CA GLU A 6 -2.50 -13.60 -33.31
C GLU A 6 -1.83 -14.31 -34.51
N GLY A 7 -2.13 -13.85 -35.73
CA GLY A 7 -1.52 -14.36 -36.96
C GLY A 7 -0.05 -14.03 -37.16
N GLU A 8 0.46 -12.94 -36.56
CA GLU A 8 1.89 -12.61 -36.64
C GLU A 8 2.74 -13.58 -35.82
N GLY A 9 2.23 -13.99 -34.64
CA GLY A 9 2.87 -14.99 -33.80
C GLY A 9 2.97 -16.35 -34.47
N LEU A 10 1.88 -16.79 -35.14
CA LEU A 10 1.86 -18.02 -35.92
C LEU A 10 2.82 -17.98 -37.11
N ARG A 11 2.89 -16.85 -37.83
CA ARG A 11 3.84 -16.65 -38.93
C ARG A 11 5.29 -16.73 -38.44
N ALA A 12 5.60 -16.10 -37.31
CA ALA A 12 6.94 -16.12 -36.72
C ALA A 12 7.32 -17.54 -36.23
N ALA A 13 6.39 -18.29 -35.68
CA ALA A 13 6.61 -19.68 -35.28
C ALA A 13 6.84 -20.60 -36.48
N ARG A 14 6.06 -20.44 -37.56
CA ARG A 14 6.27 -21.17 -38.81
C ARG A 14 7.67 -20.95 -39.39
N ILE A 15 8.12 -19.69 -39.42
CA ILE A 15 9.46 -19.34 -39.95
C ILE A 15 10.55 -19.98 -39.08
N ARG A 16 10.42 -19.95 -37.74
CA ARG A 16 11.36 -20.63 -36.83
C ARG A 16 11.39 -22.15 -37.00
N ALA A 17 10.25 -22.75 -37.34
CA ALA A 17 10.14 -24.18 -37.62
C ALA A 17 10.62 -24.58 -39.03
N GLY A 18 11.01 -23.62 -39.88
CA GLY A 18 11.47 -23.88 -41.25
C GLY A 18 10.39 -24.39 -42.21
N LEU A 19 9.10 -24.19 -41.90
CA LEU A 19 8.00 -24.76 -42.68
C LEU A 19 7.44 -23.78 -43.72
N THR A 20 7.11 -24.28 -44.91
CA THR A 20 6.36 -23.50 -45.91
C THR A 20 4.86 -23.40 -45.51
N GLN A 21 4.13 -22.43 -46.06
CA GLN A 21 2.68 -22.33 -45.83
C GLN A 21 1.94 -23.58 -46.36
N GLU A 22 2.50 -24.26 -47.36
CA GLU A 22 1.97 -25.49 -47.94
C GLU A 22 2.21 -26.70 -47.04
N GLU A 23 3.41 -26.84 -46.47
CA GLU A 23 3.68 -27.86 -45.43
C GLU A 23 2.73 -27.69 -44.22
N VAL A 24 2.51 -26.45 -43.76
CA VAL A 24 1.61 -26.17 -42.64
C VAL A 24 0.16 -26.47 -42.99
N ALA A 25 -0.29 -26.12 -44.19
CA ALA A 25 -1.62 -26.44 -44.67
C ALA A 25 -1.86 -27.97 -44.71
N ARG A 26 -0.88 -28.73 -45.22
CA ARG A 26 -0.89 -30.19 -45.27
C ARG A 26 -0.94 -30.80 -43.86
N ARG A 27 -0.10 -30.31 -42.94
CA ARG A 27 -0.04 -30.78 -41.53
C ARG A 27 -1.29 -30.41 -40.72
N ALA A 28 -1.91 -29.26 -40.99
CA ALA A 28 -3.09 -28.77 -40.30
C ALA A 28 -4.42 -29.28 -40.90
N GLY A 29 -4.38 -29.92 -42.09
CA GLY A 29 -5.57 -30.40 -42.79
C GLY A 29 -6.51 -29.27 -43.23
N ILE A 30 -5.97 -28.11 -43.61
CA ILE A 30 -6.74 -26.94 -44.09
C ILE A 30 -6.12 -26.36 -45.36
N SER A 31 -6.86 -25.54 -46.10
CA SER A 31 -6.34 -24.96 -47.35
C SER A 31 -5.17 -23.98 -47.13
N ILE A 32 -4.25 -23.92 -48.08
CA ILE A 32 -3.14 -22.94 -48.10
C ILE A 32 -3.67 -21.50 -48.03
N ARG A 33 -4.81 -21.25 -48.67
CA ARG A 33 -5.51 -19.96 -48.61
C ARG A 33 -5.92 -19.61 -47.18
N THR A 34 -6.45 -20.56 -46.42
CA THR A 34 -6.84 -20.37 -45.01
C THR A 34 -5.63 -20.04 -44.13
N VAL A 35 -4.51 -20.77 -44.29
CA VAL A 35 -3.25 -20.49 -43.56
C VAL A 35 -2.74 -19.08 -43.88
N ARG A 36 -2.73 -18.69 -45.16
CA ARG A 36 -2.30 -17.36 -45.58
C ARG A 36 -3.20 -16.24 -45.03
N HIS A 37 -4.52 -16.45 -44.97
CA HIS A 37 -5.45 -15.47 -44.40
C HIS A 37 -5.26 -15.31 -42.88
N ILE A 38 -5.02 -16.41 -42.17
CA ILE A 38 -4.73 -16.42 -40.73
C ILE A 38 -3.42 -15.70 -40.42
N GLU A 39 -2.35 -15.89 -41.20
CA GLU A 39 -1.07 -15.20 -40.97
C GLU A 39 -1.09 -13.69 -41.29
N ARG A 40 -2.09 -13.20 -42.05
CA ARG A 40 -2.05 -11.86 -42.68
C ARG A 40 -2.92 -10.78 -42.06
N GLY A 41 -3.70 -11.02 -41.04
CA GLY A 41 -4.58 -9.94 -40.52
C GLY A 41 -6.03 -10.05 -40.95
N HIS A 42 -6.31 -10.80 -42.01
CA HIS A 42 -7.45 -10.48 -42.88
C HIS A 42 -8.80 -11.01 -42.37
N VAL A 43 -8.81 -11.83 -41.32
CA VAL A 43 -10.03 -12.27 -40.63
C VAL A 43 -9.96 -11.74 -39.22
N ARG A 44 -10.91 -10.87 -38.83
CA ARG A 44 -11.00 -10.26 -37.49
C ARG A 44 -11.37 -11.26 -36.39
N ASN A 45 -11.91 -12.43 -36.76
CA ASN A 45 -12.22 -13.48 -35.79
C ASN A 45 -12.03 -14.90 -36.38
N PRO A 46 -10.82 -15.47 -36.25
CA PRO A 46 -10.48 -16.87 -36.43
C PRO A 46 -11.59 -17.86 -36.13
N ARG A 47 -11.93 -18.85 -36.96
CA ARG A 47 -12.54 -20.05 -36.35
C ARG A 47 -11.46 -20.68 -35.46
N HIS A 48 -11.72 -20.76 -34.15
CA HIS A 48 -10.76 -21.20 -33.13
C HIS A 48 -10.15 -22.58 -33.43
N GLU A 49 -10.93 -23.44 -34.07
CA GLU A 49 -10.49 -24.76 -34.52
C GLU A 49 -9.42 -24.68 -35.62
N SER A 50 -9.57 -23.77 -36.58
CA SER A 50 -8.58 -23.56 -37.65
C SER A 50 -7.29 -22.92 -37.12
N LEU A 51 -7.39 -22.01 -36.15
CA LEU A 51 -6.23 -21.43 -35.45
C LEU A 51 -5.46 -22.51 -34.66
N ASN A 52 -6.15 -23.33 -33.88
CA ASN A 52 -5.54 -24.43 -33.12
C ASN A 52 -4.82 -25.45 -34.02
N ARG A 53 -5.40 -25.78 -35.17
CA ARG A 53 -4.79 -26.71 -36.13
C ARG A 53 -3.50 -26.13 -36.72
N VAL A 54 -3.47 -24.85 -37.08
CA VAL A 54 -2.25 -24.17 -37.57
C VAL A 54 -1.21 -24.08 -36.46
N ALA A 55 -1.61 -23.69 -35.24
CA ALA A 55 -0.72 -23.57 -34.09
C ALA A 55 -0.02 -24.88 -33.73
N ARG A 56 -0.76 -26.00 -33.69
CA ARG A 56 -0.19 -27.34 -33.51
C ARG A 56 0.78 -27.72 -34.63
N ALA A 57 0.43 -27.41 -35.88
CA ALA A 57 1.27 -27.76 -37.02
C ALA A 57 2.64 -27.06 -37.02
N VAL A 58 2.76 -25.91 -36.36
CA VAL A 58 4.01 -25.13 -36.25
C VAL A 58 4.65 -25.18 -34.86
N GLY A 59 4.11 -25.97 -33.93
CA GLY A 59 4.62 -26.05 -32.55
C GLY A 59 4.49 -24.73 -31.78
N TYR A 60 3.47 -23.92 -32.11
CA TYR A 60 3.19 -22.67 -31.42
C TYR A 60 2.12 -22.90 -30.36
N GLU A 61 2.43 -22.59 -29.11
CA GLU A 61 1.41 -22.46 -28.07
C GLU A 61 0.68 -21.15 -28.29
N LEU A 62 -0.61 -21.25 -28.66
CA LEU A 62 -1.49 -20.10 -28.64
C LEU A 62 -1.56 -19.59 -27.19
N PRO A 63 -1.52 -18.27 -26.95
CA PRO A 63 -1.87 -17.70 -25.66
C PRO A 63 -3.20 -18.31 -25.19
N PRO A 64 -3.41 -18.54 -23.88
CA PRO A 64 -4.67 -19.07 -23.39
C PRO A 64 -5.79 -18.23 -23.98
N ALA A 65 -6.70 -18.90 -24.70
CA ALA A 65 -7.83 -18.25 -25.33
C ALA A 65 -8.39 -17.25 -24.32
N ARG A 66 -8.55 -15.98 -24.73
CA ARG A 66 -9.31 -15.02 -23.90
C ARG A 66 -10.51 -15.77 -23.39
N ALA A 67 -10.64 -15.82 -22.06
CA ALA A 67 -11.54 -16.72 -21.36
C ALA A 67 -12.85 -16.84 -22.14
N PRO A 68 -13.41 -18.06 -22.31
CA PRO A 68 -14.72 -18.19 -22.92
C PRO A 68 -15.61 -17.16 -22.25
N ARG A 69 -16.27 -16.32 -23.07
CA ARG A 69 -17.31 -15.40 -22.58
C ARG A 69 -18.11 -16.23 -21.60
N THR A 70 -17.99 -15.89 -20.32
CA THR A 70 -18.55 -16.67 -19.23
C THR A 70 -19.97 -17.01 -19.64
N ALA A 71 -20.27 -18.30 -19.66
CA ALA A 71 -21.64 -18.76 -19.74
C ALA A 71 -22.40 -17.92 -18.71
N GLY A 72 -23.32 -17.09 -19.19
CA GLY A 72 -24.13 -16.25 -18.32
C GLY A 72 -24.82 -17.13 -17.28
N PRO A 73 -25.20 -16.56 -16.12
CA PRO A 73 -25.97 -17.31 -15.13
C PRO A 73 -27.20 -17.89 -15.84
N HIS A 74 -27.42 -19.20 -15.65
CA HIS A 74 -28.58 -19.98 -16.08
C HIS A 74 -29.54 -19.22 -17.02
N THR A 75 -29.25 -19.21 -18.33
CA THR A 75 -30.29 -18.95 -19.32
C THR A 75 -31.22 -20.16 -19.29
N ASP A 76 -32.25 -20.07 -18.46
CA ASP A 76 -33.43 -20.90 -18.60
C ASP A 76 -33.92 -20.73 -20.04
N ARG A 77 -33.79 -21.80 -20.84
CA ARG A 77 -34.20 -21.83 -22.27
C ARG A 77 -35.71 -21.61 -22.45
N SER A 78 -36.46 -21.42 -21.37
CA SER A 78 -37.85 -20.99 -21.34
C SER A 78 -38.05 -19.48 -21.63
N ARG A 79 -36.98 -18.66 -21.56
CA ARG A 79 -37.08 -17.20 -21.63
C ARG A 79 -36.94 -16.68 -23.06
N VAL A 80 -38.04 -16.13 -23.54
CA VAL A 80 -38.31 -15.76 -24.93
C VAL A 80 -37.54 -14.45 -25.25
N CYS A 81 -37.64 -13.43 -24.38
CA CYS A 81 -36.90 -12.17 -24.48
C CYS A 81 -36.17 -11.80 -23.16
N GLU A 82 -34.85 -11.57 -23.23
CA GLU A 82 -34.05 -11.06 -22.11
C GLU A 82 -33.52 -9.65 -22.39
N ILE A 83 -33.70 -8.74 -21.45
CA ILE A 83 -33.20 -7.37 -21.50
C ILE A 83 -32.18 -7.20 -20.39
N ARG A 84 -31.00 -6.71 -20.77
CA ARG A 84 -29.82 -6.69 -19.93
C ARG A 84 -29.24 -5.29 -19.88
N LEU A 85 -29.27 -4.65 -18.71
CA LEU A 85 -28.80 -3.28 -18.48
C LEU A 85 -27.63 -3.21 -17.48
N LEU A 86 -27.39 -4.25 -16.67
CA LEU A 86 -26.25 -4.36 -15.74
C LEU A 86 -24.94 -4.68 -16.51
N GLY A 87 -24.58 -3.79 -17.42
CA GLY A 87 -23.53 -3.93 -18.43
C GLY A 87 -23.93 -3.18 -19.71
N PRO A 88 -23.40 -3.58 -20.89
CA PRO A 88 -23.83 -3.07 -22.18
C PRO A 88 -25.33 -3.33 -22.42
N PRO A 89 -26.16 -2.31 -22.72
CA PRO A 89 -27.59 -2.50 -22.91
C PRO A 89 -27.86 -3.43 -24.10
N THR A 90 -28.40 -4.61 -23.80
CA THR A 90 -28.54 -5.70 -24.77
C THR A 90 -29.94 -6.30 -24.67
N VAL A 91 -30.54 -6.58 -25.83
CA VAL A 91 -31.71 -7.45 -25.95
C VAL A 91 -31.25 -8.77 -26.52
N LEU A 92 -31.57 -9.88 -25.85
CA LEU A 92 -31.31 -11.24 -26.33
C LEU A 92 -32.65 -11.94 -26.62
N TYR A 93 -32.69 -12.65 -27.75
CA TYR A 93 -33.75 -13.61 -28.07
C TYR A 93 -33.18 -15.00 -28.13
N ALA A 94 -33.71 -15.91 -27.31
CA ALA A 94 -33.17 -17.27 -27.16
C ALA A 94 -31.63 -17.27 -27.01
N GLY A 95 -31.08 -16.32 -26.24
CA GLY A 95 -29.65 -16.13 -26.03
C GLY A 95 -28.87 -15.39 -27.13
N THR A 96 -29.51 -14.98 -28.24
CA THR A 96 -28.84 -14.29 -29.36
C THR A 96 -29.02 -12.76 -29.27
N PRO A 97 -27.94 -11.95 -29.26
CA PRO A 97 -28.04 -10.50 -29.16
C PRO A 97 -28.57 -9.85 -30.43
N VAL A 98 -29.49 -8.91 -30.25
CA VAL A 98 -30.03 -8.07 -31.32
C VAL A 98 -29.15 -6.84 -31.51
N ALA A 99 -28.69 -6.63 -32.75
CA ALA A 99 -27.93 -5.44 -33.11
C ALA A 99 -28.82 -4.18 -33.04
N MET A 100 -28.39 -3.21 -32.25
CA MET A 100 -29.08 -1.92 -32.10
C MET A 100 -28.11 -0.75 -32.36
N PRO A 101 -28.52 0.25 -33.17
CA PRO A 101 -27.78 1.50 -33.31
C PRO A 101 -27.64 2.25 -31.96
N PRO A 102 -26.63 3.11 -31.79
CA PRO A 102 -26.36 3.80 -30.52
C PRO A 102 -27.56 4.54 -29.93
N LYS A 103 -28.27 5.37 -30.73
CA LYS A 103 -29.45 6.12 -30.27
C LYS A 103 -30.62 5.23 -29.85
N LEU A 104 -30.79 4.08 -30.51
CA LEU A 104 -31.83 3.12 -30.15
C LEU A 104 -31.50 2.41 -28.83
N ARG A 105 -30.21 2.12 -28.61
CA ARG A 105 -29.70 1.56 -27.36
C ARG A 105 -29.84 2.53 -26.19
N ALA A 106 -29.58 3.83 -26.43
CA ALA A 106 -29.78 4.88 -25.46
C ALA A 106 -31.26 5.05 -25.07
N LEU A 107 -32.16 5.08 -26.07
CA LEU A 107 -33.61 5.14 -25.80
C LEU A 107 -34.09 3.91 -25.01
N LEU A 108 -33.63 2.71 -25.37
CA LEU A 108 -33.92 1.50 -24.60
C LEU A 108 -33.40 1.62 -23.17
N GLY A 109 -32.15 2.06 -22.99
CA GLY A 109 -31.54 2.24 -21.67
C GLY A 109 -32.36 3.18 -20.78
N LEU A 110 -32.77 4.33 -21.31
CA LEU A 110 -33.57 5.32 -20.59
C LEU A 110 -34.94 4.77 -20.18
N LEU A 111 -35.61 4.06 -21.08
CA LEU A 111 -36.93 3.49 -20.82
C LEU A 111 -36.87 2.29 -19.86
N ALA A 112 -35.88 1.41 -20.04
CA ALA A 112 -35.81 0.15 -19.30
C ALA A 112 -35.10 0.29 -17.93
N VAL A 113 -34.34 1.37 -17.69
CA VAL A 113 -33.84 1.71 -16.35
C VAL A 113 -34.96 2.29 -15.44
N GLN A 114 -36.07 2.73 -16.05
CA GLN A 114 -37.28 3.20 -15.37
C GLN A 114 -38.50 2.35 -15.79
N PRO A 115 -38.50 1.03 -15.53
CA PRO A 115 -39.58 0.17 -15.97
C PRO A 115 -40.91 0.61 -15.40
N ASP A 116 -41.95 0.52 -16.23
CA ASP A 116 -43.34 0.85 -15.89
C ASP A 116 -43.56 2.34 -15.50
N GLN A 117 -42.61 3.22 -15.81
CA GLN A 117 -42.72 4.68 -15.64
C GLN A 117 -42.77 5.41 -16.98
N ILE A 118 -43.43 6.57 -16.99
CA ILE A 118 -43.54 7.42 -18.17
C ILE A 118 -42.27 8.25 -18.31
N VAL A 119 -41.51 8.00 -19.38
CA VAL A 119 -40.42 8.88 -19.82
C VAL A 119 -41.00 9.86 -20.81
N ARG A 120 -40.76 11.16 -20.59
CA ARG A 120 -41.34 12.23 -21.44
C ARG A 120 -40.47 12.51 -22.66
N HIS A 121 -41.05 13.13 -23.69
CA HIS A 121 -40.33 13.42 -24.94
C HIS A 121 -39.17 14.40 -24.79
N ASP A 122 -39.28 15.38 -23.88
CA ASP A 122 -38.23 16.31 -23.50
C ASP A 122 -37.04 15.58 -22.85
N GLU A 123 -37.31 14.74 -21.85
CA GLU A 123 -36.28 13.89 -21.21
C GLU A 123 -35.56 12.98 -22.22
N MET A 124 -36.30 12.39 -23.16
CA MET A 124 -35.68 11.62 -24.26
C MET A 124 -34.84 12.48 -25.19
N ALA A 125 -35.28 13.72 -25.45
CA ALA A 125 -34.57 14.61 -26.34
C ALA A 125 -33.20 14.98 -25.75
N ASP A 126 -33.18 15.35 -24.48
CA ASP A 126 -31.96 15.71 -23.73
C ASP A 126 -30.94 14.57 -23.72
N VAL A 127 -31.40 13.33 -23.54
CA VAL A 127 -30.52 12.15 -23.52
C VAL A 127 -30.01 11.75 -24.91
N LEU A 128 -30.86 11.81 -25.94
CA LEU A 128 -30.52 11.33 -27.29
C LEU A 128 -29.75 12.35 -28.12
N TRP A 129 -29.87 13.63 -27.79
CA TRP A 129 -29.27 14.76 -28.48
C TRP A 129 -28.75 15.81 -27.48
N PRO A 130 -27.67 15.49 -26.73
CA PRO A 130 -27.16 16.39 -25.69
C PRO A 130 -26.58 17.71 -26.22
N ASP A 131 -26.13 17.74 -27.48
CA ASP A 131 -25.51 18.94 -28.08
C ASP A 131 -26.56 19.84 -28.76
N GLU A 132 -27.41 19.26 -29.62
CA GLU A 132 -28.41 20.00 -30.39
C GLU A 132 -29.61 19.10 -30.74
N VAL A 133 -30.80 19.51 -30.31
CA VAL A 133 -32.06 18.80 -30.58
C VAL A 133 -32.55 19.14 -32.00
N PRO A 134 -32.69 18.15 -32.91
CA PRO A 134 -33.11 18.43 -34.28
C PRO A 134 -34.53 18.98 -34.38
N PRO A 135 -34.82 19.88 -35.34
CA PRO A 135 -36.19 20.28 -35.65
C PRO A 135 -37.01 19.05 -36.03
N GLY A 136 -38.16 18.86 -35.38
CA GLY A 136 -39.01 17.68 -35.58
C GLY A 136 -38.53 16.40 -34.86
N TYR A 137 -37.70 16.51 -33.80
CA TYR A 137 -37.24 15.36 -33.01
C TYR A 137 -38.36 14.41 -32.55
N ALA A 138 -39.58 14.92 -32.32
CA ALA A 138 -40.75 14.10 -31.99
C ALA A 138 -41.02 12.99 -33.03
N ASN A 139 -40.87 13.30 -34.32
CA ASN A 139 -41.02 12.30 -35.40
C ASN A 139 -39.90 11.25 -35.38
N LEU A 140 -38.68 11.65 -35.00
CA LEU A 140 -37.57 10.72 -34.80
C LEU A 140 -37.79 9.82 -33.58
N LEU A 141 -38.34 10.35 -32.49
CA LEU A 141 -38.73 9.56 -31.31
C LEU A 141 -39.80 8.52 -31.68
N HIS A 142 -40.84 8.90 -32.44
CA HIS A 142 -41.82 7.96 -32.97
C HIS A 142 -41.17 6.85 -33.81
N THR A 143 -40.19 7.20 -34.65
CA THR A 143 -39.43 6.24 -35.47
C THR A 143 -38.61 5.27 -34.61
N TYR A 144 -37.92 5.76 -33.58
CA TYR A 144 -37.15 4.94 -32.67
C TYR A 144 -38.04 4.02 -31.82
N ALA A 145 -39.15 4.54 -31.28
CA ALA A 145 -40.14 3.76 -30.56
C ALA A 145 -40.74 2.66 -31.44
N ALA A 146 -41.09 2.95 -32.70
CA ALA A 146 -41.57 1.95 -33.66
C ALA A 146 -40.51 0.87 -33.95
N ARG A 147 -39.23 1.23 -34.00
CA ARG A 147 -38.13 0.27 -34.20
C ARG A 147 -37.91 -0.60 -32.96
N LEU A 148 -38.00 -0.05 -31.74
CA LEU A 148 -37.98 -0.83 -30.51
C LEU A 148 -39.17 -1.80 -30.46
N ARG A 149 -40.38 -1.35 -30.81
CA ARG A 149 -41.56 -2.23 -30.94
C ARG A 149 -41.30 -3.39 -31.87
N ARG A 150 -40.79 -3.15 -33.08
CA ARG A 150 -40.44 -4.24 -34.02
C ARG A 150 -39.39 -5.21 -33.48
N ILE A 151 -38.46 -4.72 -32.66
CA ILE A 151 -37.49 -5.60 -31.99
C ILE A 151 -38.24 -6.49 -31.01
N PHE A 152 -39.15 -5.93 -30.20
CA PHE A 152 -39.95 -6.63 -29.18
C PHE A 152 -41.08 -7.52 -29.70
N ASP A 153 -41.70 -7.15 -30.82
CA ASP A 153 -42.87 -7.82 -31.39
C ASP A 153 -42.51 -9.05 -32.23
N ARG A 154 -41.22 -9.34 -32.44
CA ARG A 154 -40.76 -10.56 -33.14
C ARG A 154 -41.24 -11.86 -32.48
N GLU A 155 -41.63 -11.81 -31.20
CA GLU A 155 -42.13 -12.96 -30.44
C GLU A 155 -43.60 -12.88 -30.05
N THR A 156 -44.25 -11.71 -30.15
CA THR A 156 -45.65 -11.53 -29.73
C THR A 156 -46.62 -12.09 -30.77
N ARG A 157 -46.61 -13.41 -31.01
CA ARG A 157 -47.61 -14.12 -31.84
C ARG A 157 -49.00 -14.19 -31.20
N ARG A 158 -49.22 -13.58 -30.02
CA ARG A 158 -50.54 -13.47 -29.39
C ARG A 158 -50.86 -12.01 -29.08
N ARG A 159 -51.82 -11.47 -29.83
CA ARG A 159 -52.32 -10.09 -29.82
C ARG A 159 -53.17 -9.75 -28.57
N GLU A 160 -52.80 -10.21 -27.37
CA GLU A 160 -53.69 -10.09 -26.20
C GLU A 160 -53.16 -9.21 -25.06
N SER A 161 -52.00 -8.58 -25.19
CA SER A 161 -51.57 -7.54 -24.24
C SER A 161 -50.69 -6.54 -24.98
N GLY A 162 -50.85 -5.24 -24.69
CA GLY A 162 -50.32 -4.14 -25.49
C GLY A 162 -48.82 -4.16 -25.80
N HIS A 163 -48.37 -3.24 -26.66
CA HIS A 163 -46.96 -3.13 -27.03
C HIS A 163 -46.06 -2.97 -25.79
N ARG A 164 -44.89 -3.63 -25.79
CA ARG A 164 -43.88 -3.48 -24.73
C ARG A 164 -43.43 -2.02 -24.56
N ILE A 165 -43.45 -1.25 -25.64
CA ILE A 165 -43.31 0.20 -25.61
C ILE A 165 -44.70 0.82 -25.75
N GLY A 166 -45.32 1.16 -24.64
CA GLY A 166 -46.62 1.84 -24.60
C GLY A 166 -46.48 3.31 -25.01
N THR A 167 -47.40 3.82 -25.83
CA THR A 167 -47.52 5.27 -26.04
C THR A 167 -48.45 5.83 -24.97
N VAL A 168 -48.00 6.87 -24.29
CA VAL A 168 -48.83 7.68 -23.38
C VAL A 168 -48.79 9.14 -23.84
N ARG A 169 -49.71 9.98 -23.34
CA ARG A 169 -49.74 11.39 -23.74
C ARG A 169 -48.42 12.06 -23.37
N GLY A 170 -47.64 12.47 -24.38
CA GLY A 170 -46.37 13.20 -24.21
C GLY A 170 -45.14 12.33 -23.91
N GLY A 171 -45.21 11.00 -24.05
CA GLY A 171 -44.08 10.13 -23.74
C GLY A 171 -44.27 8.66 -24.08
N TYR A 172 -43.34 7.84 -23.60
CA TYR A 172 -43.36 6.39 -23.73
C TYR A 172 -43.13 5.72 -22.39
N VAL A 173 -43.68 4.51 -22.24
CA VAL A 173 -43.47 3.63 -21.10
C VAL A 173 -42.92 2.29 -21.58
N PHE A 174 -41.94 1.75 -20.87
CA PHE A 174 -41.50 0.37 -21.06
C PHE A 174 -42.26 -0.54 -20.09
N ASN A 175 -43.13 -1.39 -20.63
CA ASN A 175 -43.89 -2.38 -19.86
C ASN A 175 -43.01 -3.60 -19.62
N SER A 176 -42.63 -3.81 -18.35
CA SER A 176 -41.72 -4.89 -17.96
C SER A 176 -42.38 -6.26 -17.93
N SER A 177 -43.72 -6.30 -17.88
CA SER A 177 -44.52 -7.53 -17.84
C SER A 177 -44.17 -8.50 -18.98
N GLY A 178 -43.87 -9.76 -18.62
CA GLY A 178 -43.56 -10.83 -19.58
C GLY A 178 -42.22 -10.68 -20.32
N ALA A 179 -41.34 -9.75 -19.92
CA ALA A 179 -39.92 -9.77 -20.30
C ALA A 179 -39.08 -10.10 -19.07
N TRP A 180 -37.98 -10.82 -19.27
CA TRP A 180 -36.98 -10.90 -18.22
C TRP A 180 -36.07 -9.67 -18.32
N LEU A 181 -36.07 -8.85 -17.27
CA LEU A 181 -35.19 -7.68 -17.13
C LEU A 181 -34.22 -7.95 -15.97
N ASP A 182 -32.92 -7.86 -16.23
CA ASP A 182 -31.90 -8.15 -15.21
C ASP A 182 -32.00 -7.24 -13.97
N LEU A 183 -32.44 -5.99 -14.11
CA LEU A 183 -32.74 -5.11 -12.97
C LEU A 183 -33.87 -5.66 -12.08
N ARG A 184 -34.94 -6.22 -12.66
CA ARG A 184 -36.05 -6.79 -11.89
C ARG A 184 -35.65 -8.09 -11.20
N ASP A 185 -34.89 -8.93 -11.89
CA ASP A 185 -34.33 -10.17 -11.31
C ASP A 185 -33.40 -9.86 -10.14
N PHE A 186 -32.59 -8.80 -10.26
CA PHE A 186 -31.77 -8.28 -9.17
C PHE A 186 -32.63 -7.84 -7.97
N GLU A 187 -33.64 -6.98 -8.19
CA GLU A 187 -34.56 -6.50 -7.15
C GLU A 187 -35.28 -7.67 -6.44
N GLU A 188 -35.75 -8.67 -7.19
CA GLU A 188 -36.46 -9.82 -6.65
C GLU A 188 -35.54 -10.69 -5.77
N ARG A 189 -34.30 -10.94 -6.20
CA ARG A 189 -33.31 -11.69 -5.42
C ARG A 189 -32.93 -10.95 -4.14
N VAL A 190 -32.71 -9.65 -4.20
CA VAL A 190 -32.40 -8.81 -3.03
C VAL A 190 -33.56 -8.82 -2.04
N ALA A 191 -34.81 -8.67 -2.51
CA ALA A 191 -35.98 -8.74 -1.66
C ALA A 191 -36.15 -10.13 -1.00
N ARG A 192 -35.82 -11.21 -1.72
CA ARG A 192 -35.82 -12.57 -1.16
C ARG A 192 -34.69 -12.77 -0.14
N ALA A 193 -33.50 -12.23 -0.39
CA ALA A 193 -32.38 -12.27 0.53
C ALA A 193 -32.75 -11.60 1.86
N LYS A 194 -33.28 -10.37 1.81
CA LYS A 194 -33.73 -9.60 2.98
C LYS A 194 -34.78 -10.34 3.83
N ARG A 195 -35.74 -11.02 3.19
CA ARG A 195 -36.74 -11.84 3.91
C ARG A 195 -36.15 -13.09 4.56
N THR A 196 -35.06 -13.62 4.01
CA THR A 196 -34.43 -14.86 4.44
C THR A 196 -33.36 -14.61 5.51
N GLU A 197 -32.81 -13.41 5.58
CA GLU A 197 -31.64 -13.03 6.39
C GLU A 197 -31.77 -13.39 7.88
N ALA A 198 -32.93 -13.14 8.48
CA ALA A 198 -33.17 -13.45 9.90
C ALA A 198 -33.28 -14.95 10.19
N SER A 199 -33.78 -15.75 9.23
CA SER A 199 -34.02 -17.19 9.41
C SER A 199 -32.86 -18.06 8.92
N ASP A 200 -32.19 -17.64 7.85
CA ASP A 200 -31.08 -18.35 7.21
C ASP A 200 -30.08 -17.34 6.62
N PRO A 201 -29.13 -16.84 7.44
CA PRO A 201 -28.11 -15.89 7.01
C PRO A 201 -27.23 -16.40 5.86
N LEU A 202 -26.96 -17.72 5.79
CA LEU A 202 -26.14 -18.31 4.74
C LEU A 202 -26.89 -18.37 3.41
N GLY A 203 -28.16 -18.76 3.43
CA GLY A 203 -29.04 -18.71 2.25
C GLY A 203 -29.27 -17.29 1.75
N ALA A 204 -29.40 -16.31 2.65
CA ALA A 204 -29.48 -14.89 2.29
C ALA A 204 -28.19 -14.40 1.61
N LEU A 205 -27.03 -14.76 2.14
CA LEU A 205 -25.73 -14.44 1.55
C LEU A 205 -25.57 -15.04 0.14
N GLU A 206 -26.04 -16.27 -0.07
CA GLU A 206 -26.03 -16.87 -1.41
C GLU A 206 -26.93 -16.09 -2.38
N LEU A 207 -28.13 -15.68 -1.96
CA LEU A 207 -29.06 -14.89 -2.77
C LEU A 207 -28.48 -13.51 -3.13
N TYR A 208 -27.85 -12.81 -2.18
CA TYR A 208 -27.12 -11.57 -2.46
C TYR A 208 -25.98 -11.79 -3.45
N GLY A 209 -25.18 -12.85 -3.25
CA GLY A 209 -24.09 -13.19 -4.16
C GLY A 209 -24.57 -13.52 -5.58
N GLN A 210 -25.71 -14.21 -5.72
CA GLN A 210 -26.34 -14.46 -7.03
C GLN A 210 -26.80 -13.15 -7.70
N ALA A 211 -27.37 -12.21 -6.94
CA ALA A 211 -27.78 -10.91 -7.46
C ALA A 211 -26.57 -10.10 -7.98
N LEU A 212 -25.51 -9.99 -7.18
CA LEU A 212 -24.31 -9.21 -7.51
C LEU A 212 -23.50 -9.80 -8.68
N ARG A 213 -23.42 -11.14 -8.81
CA ARG A 213 -22.76 -11.81 -9.94
C ARG A 213 -23.50 -11.62 -11.28
N GLY A 214 -24.77 -11.20 -11.25
CA GLY A 214 -25.54 -10.88 -12.47
C GLY A 214 -24.97 -9.69 -13.25
N ARG A 215 -24.20 -8.83 -12.59
CA ARG A 215 -23.55 -7.66 -13.17
C ARG A 215 -22.34 -8.05 -14.01
N ARG A 216 -22.38 -7.69 -15.29
CA ARG A 216 -21.35 -8.03 -16.29
C ARG A 216 -20.40 -6.88 -16.61
N GLY A 217 -20.69 -5.70 -16.08
CA GLY A 217 -19.95 -4.46 -16.27
C GLY A 217 -20.69 -3.28 -15.66
N ARG A 218 -20.23 -2.07 -15.95
CA ARG A 218 -20.88 -0.83 -15.51
C ARG A 218 -22.33 -0.79 -15.99
N LEU A 219 -23.25 -0.28 -15.16
CA LEU A 219 -24.64 -0.05 -15.55
C LEU A 219 -24.66 0.81 -16.82
N LEU A 220 -25.37 0.34 -17.85
CA LEU A 220 -25.47 1.04 -19.14
C LEU A 220 -24.09 1.40 -19.73
N GLN A 221 -23.12 0.48 -19.66
CA GLN A 221 -21.70 0.71 -20.01
C GLN A 221 -21.46 1.39 -21.37
N ASP A 222 -22.27 1.10 -22.38
CA ASP A 222 -22.11 1.64 -23.74
C ASP A 222 -22.93 2.92 -24.00
N VAL A 223 -23.54 3.50 -22.97
CA VAL A 223 -24.41 4.69 -23.08
C VAL A 223 -24.00 5.73 -22.03
N PRO A 224 -22.87 6.44 -22.26
CA PRO A 224 -22.32 7.38 -21.28
C PRO A 224 -23.25 8.56 -20.97
N GLN A 225 -24.13 8.93 -21.91
CA GLN A 225 -25.12 10.00 -21.72
C GLN A 225 -26.09 9.71 -20.56
N LEU A 226 -26.28 8.43 -20.22
CA LEU A 226 -27.15 8.03 -19.13
C LEU A 226 -26.43 7.87 -17.78
N TRP A 227 -25.09 7.92 -17.72
CA TRP A 227 -24.38 7.67 -16.46
C TRP A 227 -24.70 8.66 -15.35
N GLN A 228 -25.00 9.91 -15.73
CA GLN A 228 -25.40 10.97 -14.79
C GLN A 228 -26.92 11.16 -14.71
N HIS A 229 -27.69 10.33 -15.43
CA HIS A 229 -29.15 10.43 -15.41
C HIS A 229 -29.68 9.98 -14.03
N PRO A 230 -30.59 10.72 -13.38
CA PRO A 230 -31.05 10.43 -12.01
C PRO A 230 -31.50 8.98 -11.79
N ALA A 231 -32.20 8.41 -12.77
CA ALA A 231 -32.64 7.02 -12.70
C ALA A 231 -31.50 6.00 -12.73
N ALA A 232 -30.47 6.23 -13.54
CA ALA A 232 -29.31 5.35 -13.61
C ALA A 232 -28.44 5.49 -12.35
N VAL A 233 -28.25 6.73 -11.86
CA VAL A 233 -27.56 7.01 -10.60
C VAL A 233 -28.24 6.28 -9.44
N ARG A 234 -29.58 6.34 -9.33
CA ARG A 234 -30.34 5.63 -8.29
C ARG A 234 -30.14 4.12 -8.34
N VAL A 235 -30.15 3.52 -9.53
CA VAL A 235 -29.92 2.07 -9.69
C VAL A 235 -28.46 1.70 -9.36
N ALA A 236 -27.49 2.52 -9.75
CA ALA A 236 -26.08 2.32 -9.43
C ALA A 236 -25.83 2.39 -7.92
N GLN A 237 -26.38 3.41 -7.26
CA GLN A 237 -26.33 3.57 -5.79
C GLN A 237 -26.98 2.37 -5.09
N HIS A 238 -28.17 1.94 -5.53
CA HIS A 238 -28.81 0.76 -4.95
C HIS A 238 -27.95 -0.51 -5.08
N HIS A 239 -27.23 -0.69 -6.19
CA HIS A 239 -26.29 -1.79 -6.34
C HIS A 239 -25.10 -1.69 -5.38
N VAL A 240 -24.63 -0.48 -5.07
CA VAL A 240 -23.60 -0.24 -4.06
C VAL A 240 -24.14 -0.60 -2.67
N ASP A 241 -25.33 -0.14 -2.31
CA ASP A 241 -25.97 -0.43 -1.02
C ASP A 241 -26.12 -1.95 -0.81
N VAL A 242 -26.55 -2.68 -1.84
CA VAL A 242 -26.67 -4.15 -1.75
C VAL A 242 -25.30 -4.82 -1.62
N ALA A 243 -24.25 -4.30 -2.25
CA ALA A 243 -22.89 -4.83 -2.09
C ALA A 243 -22.36 -4.60 -0.67
N ILE A 244 -22.70 -3.45 -0.07
CA ILE A 244 -22.42 -3.10 1.33
C ILE A 244 -23.20 -4.05 2.27
N ASP A 245 -24.51 -4.20 2.11
CA ASP A 245 -25.37 -5.11 2.89
C ASP A 245 -24.82 -6.54 2.86
N CYS A 246 -24.49 -7.04 1.65
CA CYS A 246 -23.91 -8.37 1.45
C CYS A 246 -22.55 -8.53 2.16
N ALA A 247 -21.70 -7.50 2.10
CA ALA A 247 -20.40 -7.52 2.74
C ALA A 247 -20.51 -7.50 4.27
N ASP A 248 -21.42 -6.71 4.84
CA ASP A 248 -21.66 -6.68 6.28
C ASP A 248 -22.15 -8.04 6.79
N LEU A 249 -23.09 -8.67 6.08
CA LEU A 249 -23.54 -10.02 6.38
C LEU A 249 -22.39 -11.04 6.29
N ALA A 250 -21.58 -10.98 5.23
CA ALA A 250 -20.44 -11.88 5.05
C ALA A 250 -19.35 -11.69 6.13
N LEU A 251 -19.06 -10.45 6.52
CA LEU A 251 -18.12 -10.13 7.59
C LEU A 251 -18.64 -10.63 8.95
N GLY A 252 -19.93 -10.42 9.25
CA GLY A 252 -20.58 -10.93 10.46
C GLY A 252 -20.57 -12.46 10.57
N LEU A 253 -20.60 -13.17 9.43
CA LEU A 253 -20.48 -14.63 9.35
C LEU A 253 -19.02 -15.14 9.30
N GLY A 254 -18.03 -14.26 9.45
CA GLY A 254 -16.61 -14.64 9.40
C GLY A 254 -16.18 -15.14 8.01
N ARG A 255 -16.70 -14.55 6.93
CA ARG A 255 -16.36 -14.86 5.53
C ARG A 255 -15.75 -13.64 4.80
N PRO A 256 -14.62 -13.09 5.29
CA PRO A 256 -14.04 -11.85 4.77
C PRO A 256 -13.56 -11.97 3.30
N ALA A 257 -13.10 -13.15 2.87
CA ALA A 257 -12.70 -13.37 1.48
C ALA A 257 -13.89 -13.24 0.51
N LEU A 258 -15.07 -13.73 0.91
CA LEU A 258 -16.29 -13.61 0.11
C LEU A 258 -16.81 -12.17 0.08
N ALA A 259 -16.72 -11.46 1.21
CA ALA A 259 -17.02 -10.02 1.26
C ALA A 259 -16.16 -9.23 0.26
N ALA A 260 -14.84 -9.50 0.21
CA ALA A 260 -13.94 -8.85 -0.75
C ALA A 260 -14.30 -9.17 -2.21
N GLU A 261 -14.69 -10.41 -2.53
CA GLU A 261 -15.13 -10.82 -3.86
C GLU A 261 -16.36 -10.01 -4.31
N HIS A 262 -17.37 -9.90 -3.45
CA HIS A 262 -18.61 -9.20 -3.76
C HIS A 262 -18.45 -7.67 -3.87
N LEU A 263 -17.53 -7.09 -3.10
CA LEU A 263 -17.23 -5.65 -3.13
C LEU A 263 -16.35 -5.23 -4.32
N ALA A 264 -15.53 -6.12 -4.89
CA ALA A 264 -14.46 -5.76 -5.82
C ALA A 264 -14.91 -4.95 -7.03
N ALA A 265 -16.02 -5.35 -7.66
CA ALA A 265 -16.54 -4.64 -8.83
C ALA A 265 -17.08 -3.26 -8.47
N ALA A 266 -17.86 -3.16 -7.38
CA ALA A 266 -18.42 -1.89 -6.94
C ALA A 266 -17.32 -0.92 -6.49
N ALA A 267 -16.33 -1.40 -5.72
CA ALA A 267 -15.20 -0.59 -5.24
C ALA A 267 -14.30 -0.09 -6.38
N HIS A 268 -14.25 -0.80 -7.51
CA HIS A 268 -13.54 -0.35 -8.70
C HIS A 268 -14.29 0.78 -9.44
N ASP A 269 -15.61 0.65 -9.56
CA ASP A 269 -16.43 1.63 -10.28
C ASP A 269 -16.68 2.91 -9.47
N GLU A 270 -16.71 2.79 -8.14
CA GLU A 270 -16.94 3.89 -7.21
C GLU A 270 -15.73 4.07 -6.28
N PRO A 271 -14.58 4.54 -6.82
CA PRO A 271 -13.34 4.60 -6.07
C PRO A 271 -13.39 5.59 -4.89
N LEU A 272 -14.26 6.62 -4.94
CA LEU A 272 -14.39 7.63 -3.88
C LEU A 272 -15.49 7.31 -2.86
N HIS A 273 -16.21 6.19 -3.00
CA HIS A 273 -17.32 5.86 -2.10
C HIS A 273 -16.81 5.29 -0.77
N GLU A 274 -16.72 6.14 0.24
CA GLU A 274 -16.03 5.84 1.49
C GLU A 274 -16.56 4.61 2.25
N SER A 275 -17.87 4.47 2.43
CA SER A 275 -18.46 3.32 3.15
C SER A 275 -18.20 1.97 2.47
N LEU A 276 -18.14 1.97 1.14
CA LEU A 276 -17.84 0.79 0.32
C LEU A 276 -16.37 0.40 0.47
N GLN A 277 -15.48 1.39 0.42
CA GLN A 277 -14.04 1.19 0.58
C GLN A 277 -13.66 0.79 2.02
N ALA A 278 -14.37 1.31 3.02
CA ALA A 278 -14.23 0.91 4.42
C ALA A 278 -14.48 -0.60 4.61
N ARG A 279 -15.56 -1.14 4.02
CA ARG A 279 -15.87 -2.57 4.06
C ARG A 279 -14.88 -3.41 3.25
N MET A 280 -14.43 -2.91 2.11
CA MET A 280 -13.36 -3.56 1.34
C MET A 280 -12.08 -3.67 2.18
N MET A 281 -11.72 -2.62 2.90
CA MET A 281 -10.56 -2.61 3.79
C MET A 281 -10.69 -3.64 4.92
N LEU A 282 -11.85 -3.71 5.58
CA LEU A 282 -12.13 -4.72 6.61
C LEU A 282 -12.09 -6.15 6.05
N ALA A 283 -12.67 -6.37 4.88
CA ALA A 283 -12.65 -7.67 4.19
C ALA A 283 -11.22 -8.10 3.79
N LEU A 284 -10.41 -7.18 3.26
CA LEU A 284 -9.00 -7.44 2.95
C LEU A 284 -8.21 -7.79 4.21
N ALA A 285 -8.37 -7.03 5.29
CA ALA A 285 -7.67 -7.31 6.54
C ALA A 285 -8.09 -8.66 7.14
N GLY A 286 -9.40 -8.95 7.19
CA GLY A 286 -9.93 -10.22 7.69
C GLY A 286 -9.51 -11.44 6.85
N SER A 287 -9.17 -11.24 5.57
CA SER A 287 -8.61 -12.28 4.69
C SER A 287 -7.08 -12.45 4.80
N GLY A 288 -6.43 -11.81 5.78
CA GLY A 288 -4.98 -11.85 5.98
C GLY A 288 -4.19 -10.89 5.08
N ARG A 289 -4.86 -10.03 4.31
CA ARG A 289 -4.23 -9.07 3.38
C ARG A 289 -4.16 -7.66 3.97
N ARG A 290 -3.66 -7.54 5.22
CA ARG A 290 -3.59 -6.28 5.97
C ARG A 290 -2.84 -5.16 5.26
N ALA A 291 -1.69 -5.46 4.65
CA ALA A 291 -0.94 -4.47 3.89
C ALA A 291 -1.77 -3.89 2.73
N ALA A 292 -2.54 -4.73 2.02
CA ALA A 292 -3.43 -4.27 0.95
C ALA A 292 -4.56 -3.39 1.48
N ALA A 293 -5.09 -3.70 2.67
CA ALA A 293 -6.11 -2.90 3.34
C ALA A 293 -5.59 -1.50 3.70
N LEU A 294 -4.39 -1.39 4.29
CA LEU A 294 -3.78 -0.10 4.63
C LEU A 294 -3.37 0.70 3.40
N HIS A 295 -2.90 0.05 2.33
CA HIS A 295 -2.66 0.70 1.04
C HIS A 295 -3.93 1.25 0.41
N LEU A 296 -5.06 0.52 0.52
CA LEU A 296 -6.34 1.00 0.01
C LEU A 296 -6.75 2.32 0.71
N PHE A 297 -6.58 2.40 2.04
CA PHE A 297 -6.84 3.62 2.80
C PHE A 297 -5.93 4.78 2.37
N SER A 298 -4.62 4.54 2.24
CA SER A 298 -3.69 5.59 1.80
C SER A 298 -4.04 6.10 0.41
N ASP A 299 -4.39 5.21 -0.51
CA ASP A 299 -4.70 5.56 -1.89
C ASP A 299 -6.04 6.31 -2.02
N LEU A 300 -7.01 5.93 -1.19
CA LEU A 300 -8.32 6.57 -1.15
C LEU A 300 -8.25 7.96 -0.53
N ARG A 301 -7.57 8.10 0.61
CA ARG A 301 -7.37 9.40 1.26
C ARG A 301 -6.64 10.38 0.35
N ALA A 302 -5.64 9.91 -0.40
CA ALA A 302 -4.94 10.73 -1.38
C ALA A 302 -5.88 11.24 -2.48
N ARG A 303 -6.78 10.37 -2.98
CA ARG A 303 -7.76 10.72 -4.02
C ARG A 303 -8.85 11.66 -3.52
N LEU A 304 -9.43 11.41 -2.34
CA LEU A 304 -10.43 12.32 -1.74
C LEU A 304 -9.88 13.74 -1.60
N ARG A 305 -8.63 13.87 -1.16
CA ARG A 305 -7.97 15.18 -1.03
C ARG A 305 -7.65 15.83 -2.38
N GLN A 306 -7.24 15.05 -3.38
CA GLN A 306 -6.89 15.57 -4.71
C GLN A 306 -8.11 15.95 -5.55
N GLU A 307 -9.18 15.15 -5.51
CA GLU A 307 -10.34 15.29 -6.38
C GLU A 307 -11.46 16.10 -5.73
N LEU A 308 -11.67 15.97 -4.42
CA LEU A 308 -12.77 16.60 -3.70
C LEU A 308 -12.32 17.64 -2.66
N GLY A 309 -11.03 17.64 -2.29
CA GLY A 309 -10.49 18.56 -1.27
C GLY A 309 -10.99 18.26 0.15
N VAL A 310 -11.52 17.06 0.39
CA VAL A 310 -12.06 16.62 1.69
C VAL A 310 -11.17 15.57 2.33
N GLU A 311 -11.22 15.49 3.66
CA GLU A 311 -10.60 14.41 4.43
C GLU A 311 -11.54 13.18 4.52
N PRO A 312 -11.01 11.98 4.82
CA PRO A 312 -11.81 10.78 5.04
C PRO A 312 -12.83 10.96 6.17
N SER A 313 -14.01 10.40 5.96
CA SER A 313 -15.10 10.24 6.92
C SER A 313 -14.71 9.37 8.13
N ASP A 314 -15.45 9.56 9.23
CA ASP A 314 -15.29 8.79 10.47
C ASP A 314 -15.49 7.28 10.27
N GLU A 315 -16.32 6.87 9.31
CA GLU A 315 -16.54 5.47 8.99
C GLU A 315 -15.27 4.84 8.39
N LEU A 316 -14.64 5.52 7.44
CA LEU A 316 -13.41 5.07 6.81
C LEU A 316 -12.23 5.07 7.80
N TRP A 317 -12.17 6.09 8.67
CA TRP A 317 -11.20 6.14 9.77
C TRP A 317 -11.39 5.02 10.78
N ARG A 318 -12.63 4.75 11.24
CA ARG A 318 -12.92 3.63 12.17
C ARG A 318 -12.51 2.28 11.59
N ALA A 319 -12.75 2.07 10.29
CA ALA A 319 -12.32 0.85 9.63
C ALA A 319 -10.78 0.75 9.61
N CYS A 320 -10.05 1.85 9.36
CA CYS A 320 -8.59 1.87 9.38
C CYS A 320 -8.05 1.58 10.79
N HIS A 321 -8.61 2.22 11.80
CA HIS A 321 -8.29 1.98 13.20
C HIS A 321 -8.54 0.51 13.60
N THR A 322 -9.64 -0.09 13.14
CA THR A 322 -9.93 -1.52 13.36
C THR A 322 -8.85 -2.42 12.74
N VAL A 323 -8.41 -2.12 11.51
CA VAL A 323 -7.31 -2.86 10.85
C VAL A 323 -5.96 -2.65 11.56
N LEU A 324 -5.73 -1.49 12.16
CA LEU A 324 -4.51 -1.19 12.92
C LEU A 324 -4.49 -1.87 14.30
N THR A 325 -5.64 -2.02 14.95
CA THR A 325 -5.76 -2.55 16.33
C THR A 325 -6.03 -4.04 16.44
N ALA A 326 -6.45 -4.71 15.35
CA ALA A 326 -6.74 -6.14 15.32
C ALA A 326 -5.58 -7.05 15.80
N ASP A 327 -4.34 -6.54 15.84
CA ASP A 327 -3.14 -7.24 16.34
C ASP A 327 -3.13 -7.47 17.87
N ARG A 328 -4.00 -6.82 18.64
CA ARG A 328 -4.07 -7.00 20.11
C ARG A 328 -5.00 -8.12 20.56
N ALA A 329 -5.82 -8.72 19.67
CA ALA A 329 -6.92 -9.59 20.09
C ALA A 329 -6.83 -11.06 19.65
N GLN A 330 -5.93 -11.49 18.77
CA GLN A 330 -5.83 -12.92 18.44
C GLN A 330 -4.45 -13.35 17.90
N PRO A 331 -3.66 -14.12 18.65
CA PRO A 331 -2.90 -15.20 18.02
C PRO A 331 -3.93 -16.28 17.66
N ALA A 332 -4.26 -16.43 16.38
CA ALA A 332 -4.91 -17.65 15.93
C ALA A 332 -3.99 -18.82 16.30
N PRO A 333 -4.47 -19.89 16.98
CA PRO A 333 -3.64 -21.06 17.18
C PRO A 333 -3.20 -21.56 15.80
N PRO A 334 -1.92 -21.95 15.61
CA PRO A 334 -1.51 -22.58 14.37
C PRO A 334 -2.43 -23.78 14.14
N ALA A 335 -3.10 -23.80 12.99
CA ALA A 335 -3.82 -24.98 12.53
C ALA A 335 -2.85 -26.16 12.65
N GLY A 336 -3.14 -27.06 13.60
CA GLY A 336 -2.35 -28.26 13.81
C GLY A 336 -2.28 -29.08 12.52
N PRO A 337 -1.25 -29.93 12.37
CA PRO A 337 -1.13 -30.78 11.21
C PRO A 337 -2.39 -31.63 11.09
N VAL A 338 -3.14 -31.41 10.02
CA VAL A 338 -4.30 -32.24 9.68
C VAL A 338 -3.74 -33.65 9.52
N THR A 339 -4.08 -34.49 10.48
CA THR A 339 -3.76 -35.91 10.49
C THR A 339 -4.49 -36.52 9.31
N GLY A 340 -3.77 -36.67 8.20
CA GLY A 340 -4.21 -37.52 7.10
C GLY A 340 -4.22 -38.95 7.59
N THR A 341 -5.39 -39.45 7.97
CA THR A 341 -5.66 -40.87 8.16
C THR A 341 -5.42 -41.57 6.82
N PHE A 342 -4.21 -42.08 6.63
CA PHE A 342 -3.90 -43.02 5.55
C PHE A 342 -3.84 -44.43 6.14
N LEU A 343 -4.89 -45.20 5.87
CA LEU A 343 -4.92 -46.64 6.10
C LEU A 343 -3.90 -47.30 5.13
N PRO A 344 -3.06 -48.24 5.59
CA PRO A 344 -1.93 -48.73 4.80
C PRO A 344 -2.35 -49.80 3.77
N PRO A 345 -1.69 -49.89 2.60
CA PRO A 345 -1.54 -51.14 1.90
C PRO A 345 -0.23 -51.85 2.31
N ASN A 346 -0.38 -53.15 2.47
CA ASN A 346 0.53 -54.22 2.87
C ASN A 346 2.05 -54.07 2.63
N ALA A 347 2.75 -54.71 3.57
CA ALA A 347 4.15 -55.10 3.52
C ALA A 347 4.47 -56.06 2.35
N ALA A 348 5.59 -55.80 1.67
CA ALA A 348 6.62 -56.78 1.35
C ALA A 348 7.88 -56.07 0.85
N ASP A 349 9.03 -56.59 1.28
CA ASP A 349 10.37 -56.43 0.69
C ASP A 349 11.20 -55.17 0.99
N ARG A 350 11.99 -55.28 2.07
CA ARG A 350 13.43 -54.92 2.09
C ARG A 350 14.24 -56.14 1.60
N PRO A 351 15.51 -56.06 1.13
CA PRO A 351 16.61 -55.26 1.71
C PRO A 351 17.67 -54.77 0.65
N PRO A 352 18.97 -54.54 0.93
CA PRO A 352 19.54 -53.38 1.65
C PRO A 352 20.81 -52.75 0.98
N THR A 353 21.41 -51.75 1.67
CA THR A 353 22.82 -51.23 1.58
C THR A 353 23.19 -50.39 0.35
N GLY A 354 23.97 -49.31 0.40
CA GLY A 354 24.74 -48.61 1.45
C GLY A 354 25.63 -47.53 0.81
N ARG A 355 26.34 -46.77 1.66
CA ARG A 355 27.48 -45.83 1.39
C ARG A 355 27.20 -44.40 0.86
N GLU A 356 27.42 -43.44 1.75
CA GLU A 356 28.23 -42.22 1.48
C GLU A 356 29.72 -42.50 1.78
N PRO A 357 30.71 -41.60 1.58
CA PRO A 357 30.76 -40.33 0.81
C PRO A 357 32.00 -40.25 -0.12
N GLY A 358 32.09 -39.25 -1.01
CA GLY A 358 33.31 -39.01 -1.78
C GLY A 358 33.40 -37.68 -2.53
N ARG A 359 34.09 -36.72 -1.90
CA ARG A 359 35.03 -35.71 -2.47
C ARG A 359 34.63 -34.84 -3.68
N GLU A 360 34.47 -33.55 -3.39
CA GLU A 360 34.92 -32.39 -4.19
C GLU A 360 36.44 -32.47 -4.52
N PRO A 361 36.98 -31.85 -5.61
CA PRO A 361 36.96 -30.38 -5.79
C PRO A 361 37.03 -29.79 -7.22
N GLY A 362 36.63 -28.51 -7.33
CA GLY A 362 37.32 -27.54 -8.18
C GLY A 362 36.59 -27.01 -9.42
N ARG A 363 35.89 -25.87 -9.28
CA ARG A 363 36.05 -24.71 -10.19
C ARG A 363 35.34 -23.45 -9.66
N GLU A 364 36.02 -22.34 -9.86
CA GLU A 364 35.79 -20.99 -9.32
C GLU A 364 34.39 -20.39 -9.54
N PRO A 365 33.93 -19.49 -8.66
CA PRO A 365 32.62 -18.85 -8.73
C PRO A 365 32.58 -17.76 -9.80
N GLY A 366 32.03 -18.10 -10.97
CA GLY A 366 31.56 -17.14 -11.95
C GLY A 366 30.33 -16.38 -11.42
N ARG A 367 30.55 -15.10 -11.07
CA ARG A 367 29.59 -13.98 -11.00
C ARG A 367 28.13 -14.37 -11.25
N ARG A 368 27.35 -14.59 -10.18
CA ARG A 368 25.89 -14.59 -10.25
C ARG A 368 25.38 -13.16 -10.23
N LEU A 369 25.02 -12.71 -11.43
CA LEU A 369 24.10 -11.63 -11.69
C LEU A 369 22.86 -11.81 -10.79
N LEU A 370 22.60 -10.82 -9.93
CA LEU A 370 21.28 -10.57 -9.35
C LEU A 370 20.23 -10.65 -10.47
N ASP A 371 19.18 -11.46 -10.28
CA ASP A 371 17.81 -11.15 -10.73
C ASP A 371 16.85 -12.36 -10.61
N LYS A 372 15.90 -12.29 -9.68
CA LYS A 372 14.47 -12.01 -9.94
C LYS A 372 13.58 -12.45 -8.76
N PRO A 373 12.68 -11.60 -8.25
CA PRO A 373 11.63 -12.04 -7.35
C PRO A 373 10.53 -12.80 -8.11
N PRO A 374 9.73 -13.66 -7.44
CA PRO A 374 8.68 -14.44 -8.07
C PRO A 374 7.59 -13.53 -8.63
N ARG A 375 7.23 -13.75 -9.89
CA ARG A 375 6.16 -13.02 -10.59
C ARG A 375 4.80 -13.56 -10.14
N GLY A 376 4.05 -12.76 -9.40
CA GLY A 376 2.67 -13.10 -9.00
C GLY A 376 1.93 -12.11 -8.09
N GLY A 377 2.52 -10.95 -7.76
CA GLY A 377 1.82 -9.89 -7.04
C GLY A 377 1.35 -8.80 -7.99
N LEU A 378 0.13 -8.30 -7.78
CA LEU A 378 -0.30 -7.00 -8.32
C LEU A 378 0.77 -5.94 -8.00
N PRO A 379 1.07 -5.01 -8.92
CA PRO A 379 2.10 -4.00 -8.69
C PRO A 379 1.69 -3.12 -7.52
N VAL A 380 2.48 -3.14 -6.44
CA VAL A 380 2.40 -2.13 -5.38
C VAL A 380 2.71 -0.77 -6.02
N PRO A 381 1.85 0.24 -5.91
CA PRO A 381 2.18 1.55 -6.43
C PRO A 381 3.42 2.14 -5.72
N ARG A 382 4.27 2.82 -6.49
CA ARG A 382 5.67 3.19 -6.20
C ARG A 382 5.90 4.28 -5.12
N PHE A 383 4.88 4.83 -4.47
CA PHE A 383 5.03 6.10 -3.72
C PHE A 383 5.41 5.99 -2.23
N LEU A 384 5.71 4.79 -1.71
CA LEU A 384 6.36 4.62 -0.39
C LEU A 384 7.72 3.92 -0.50
N GLN A 385 8.44 4.18 -1.59
CA GLN A 385 9.88 3.96 -1.53
C GLN A 385 10.46 5.08 -0.66
N ILE A 386 11.12 4.73 0.46
CA ILE A 386 12.14 5.62 1.01
C ILE A 386 13.19 5.71 -0.10
N THR A 387 13.09 6.75 -0.93
CA THR A 387 13.94 6.91 -2.12
C THR A 387 15.38 7.20 -1.72
N THR A 388 15.60 7.64 -0.48
CA THR A 388 16.90 7.89 0.13
C THR A 388 16.87 7.58 1.63
N ALA A 389 17.77 6.70 2.09
CA ALA A 389 17.96 6.42 3.51
C ALA A 389 18.33 7.72 4.25
N PRO A 390 17.64 8.09 5.35
CA PRO A 390 17.96 9.30 6.13
C PRO A 390 19.41 9.30 6.62
N ALA A 391 20.08 10.46 6.58
CA ALA A 391 21.45 10.63 7.07
C ALA A 391 21.54 11.90 7.94
N GLN A 392 20.92 11.85 9.13
CA GLN A 392 20.62 13.05 9.93
C GLN A 392 21.68 13.40 10.98
N LEU A 393 22.76 12.64 11.06
CA LEU A 393 23.76 12.83 12.11
C LEU A 393 24.47 14.19 11.96
N PRO A 394 24.58 14.99 13.04
CA PRO A 394 25.30 16.26 13.03
C PRO A 394 26.76 16.12 12.57
N PRO A 395 27.35 17.17 11.95
CA PRO A 395 28.76 17.18 11.59
C PRO A 395 29.67 17.10 12.82
N LEU A 396 30.88 16.55 12.63
CA LEU A 396 31.93 16.54 13.64
C LEU A 396 33.09 17.39 13.15
N SER A 397 33.30 18.52 13.80
CA SER A 397 34.36 19.48 13.43
C SER A 397 35.41 19.64 14.52
N THR A 398 35.38 18.80 15.56
CA THR A 398 36.24 18.96 16.74
C THR A 398 37.15 17.74 16.94
N PRO A 399 38.40 17.95 17.38
CA PRO A 399 39.26 16.84 17.77
C PRO A 399 38.61 16.08 18.92
N PHE A 400 38.67 14.76 18.79
CA PHE A 400 38.08 13.80 19.72
C PHE A 400 39.20 12.93 20.26
N VAL A 401 39.26 12.82 21.58
CA VAL A 401 40.34 12.13 22.29
C VAL A 401 39.72 11.20 23.31
N GLY A 402 40.28 9.99 23.41
CA GLY A 402 39.93 9.01 24.42
C GLY A 402 38.60 8.30 24.20
N ARG A 403 38.03 7.78 25.30
CA ARG A 403 36.75 7.06 25.38
C ARG A 403 36.72 5.68 24.73
N GLU A 404 37.87 5.00 24.65
CA GLU A 404 38.01 3.67 24.03
C GLU A 404 37.06 2.65 24.67
N ARG A 405 36.99 2.63 26.02
CA ARG A 405 36.10 1.71 26.75
C ARG A 405 34.62 1.88 26.39
N GLN A 406 34.17 3.13 26.23
CA GLN A 406 32.79 3.43 25.86
C GLN A 406 32.52 3.03 24.41
N LEU A 407 33.45 3.31 23.50
CA LEU A 407 33.35 2.90 22.09
C LEU A 407 33.29 1.38 21.95
N ASP A 408 34.16 0.65 22.65
CA ASP A 408 34.19 -0.83 22.66
C ASP A 408 32.89 -1.44 23.18
N THR A 409 32.26 -0.79 24.17
CA THR A 409 30.96 -1.21 24.70
C THR A 409 29.88 -1.09 23.63
N LEU A 410 29.80 0.05 22.95
CA LEU A 410 28.85 0.27 21.87
C LEU A 410 29.10 -0.68 20.68
N ASP A 411 30.36 -0.95 20.36
CA ASP A 411 30.78 -1.89 19.32
C ASP A 411 30.35 -3.32 19.60
N THR A 412 30.43 -3.71 20.87
CA THR A 412 29.97 -5.03 21.31
C THR A 412 28.46 -5.16 21.16
N LEU A 413 27.69 -4.10 21.37
CA LEU A 413 26.24 -4.10 21.13
C LEU A 413 25.89 -4.24 19.65
N THR A 414 26.56 -3.50 18.77
CA THR A 414 26.33 -3.63 17.32
C THR A 414 26.66 -5.02 16.80
N ARG A 415 27.69 -5.70 17.34
CA ARG A 415 28.00 -7.09 16.95
C ARG A 415 26.90 -8.06 17.38
N ARG A 416 26.26 -7.86 18.54
CA ARG A 416 25.14 -8.70 19.02
C ARG A 416 23.89 -8.57 18.14
N LEU A 417 23.69 -7.42 17.50
CA LEU A 417 22.58 -7.19 16.57
C LEU A 417 22.64 -8.04 15.29
N ARG A 418 23.78 -8.67 14.98
CA ARG A 418 23.97 -9.50 13.78
C ARG A 418 23.62 -10.99 13.97
N GLY A 419 23.19 -11.40 15.16
CA GLY A 419 22.80 -12.79 15.46
C GLY A 419 21.30 -13.06 15.27
N ASP A 420 20.94 -14.32 15.01
CA ASP A 420 19.55 -14.75 14.91
C ASP A 420 18.82 -14.57 16.25
N GLY A 421 17.70 -13.84 16.24
CA GLY A 421 16.88 -13.56 17.44
C GLY A 421 17.16 -12.22 18.15
N ALA A 422 17.94 -11.31 17.56
CA ALA A 422 18.24 -10.01 18.16
C ALA A 422 17.00 -9.14 18.35
N SER A 423 16.76 -8.60 19.54
CA SER A 423 15.79 -7.50 19.75
C SER A 423 16.39 -6.17 19.30
N VAL A 424 15.62 -5.09 19.36
CA VAL A 424 16.17 -3.73 19.31
C VAL A 424 17.16 -3.57 20.47
N ALA A 425 18.37 -3.08 20.19
CA ALA A 425 19.34 -2.77 21.23
C ALA A 425 19.21 -1.30 21.64
N VAL A 426 19.11 -1.04 22.93
CA VAL A 426 19.10 0.32 23.50
C VAL A 426 20.39 0.53 24.28
N ALA A 427 21.07 1.65 24.07
CA ALA A 427 22.26 2.04 24.83
C ALA A 427 22.07 3.45 25.41
N VAL A 428 22.38 3.63 26.69
CA VAL A 428 22.22 4.91 27.40
C VAL A 428 23.59 5.47 27.77
N VAL A 429 24.06 6.44 26.99
CA VAL A 429 25.28 7.21 27.25
C VAL A 429 24.97 8.28 28.29
N HIS A 430 25.38 8.05 29.54
CA HIS A 430 25.01 8.92 30.65
C HIS A 430 26.20 9.49 31.41
N GLY A 431 25.97 10.60 32.09
CA GLY A 431 26.98 11.24 32.94
C GLY A 431 26.77 12.74 33.12
N PRO A 432 27.59 13.39 33.97
CA PRO A 432 27.46 14.80 34.31
C PRO A 432 27.39 15.74 33.08
N PRO A 433 26.88 16.98 33.24
CA PRO A 433 26.98 18.01 32.21
C PRO A 433 28.42 18.14 31.68
N GLU A 434 28.55 18.59 30.42
CA GLU A 434 29.85 18.96 29.82
C GLU A 434 30.88 17.83 29.61
N THR A 435 30.56 16.58 29.95
CA THR A 435 31.44 15.42 29.74
C THR A 435 31.55 14.95 28.28
N GLY A 436 30.81 15.57 27.36
CA GLY A 436 30.89 15.29 25.93
C GLY A 436 30.09 14.09 25.43
N LYS A 437 29.01 13.72 26.14
CA LYS A 437 28.11 12.59 25.79
C LYS A 437 27.61 12.64 24.34
N THR A 438 27.06 13.78 23.92
CA THR A 438 26.58 14.01 22.55
C THR A 438 27.69 13.80 21.52
N VAL A 439 28.88 14.33 21.78
CA VAL A 439 30.02 14.21 20.85
C VAL A 439 30.48 12.76 20.72
N LEU A 440 30.55 12.01 21.83
CA LEU A 440 30.84 10.58 21.82
C LEU A 440 29.79 9.81 21.01
N ALA A 441 28.51 10.06 21.26
CA ALA A 441 27.41 9.37 20.61
C ALA A 441 27.36 9.64 19.10
N VAL A 442 27.44 10.90 18.68
CA VAL A 442 27.47 11.29 17.25
C VAL A 442 28.71 10.73 16.56
N ARG A 443 29.88 10.76 17.19
CA ARG A 443 31.11 10.18 16.62
C ARG A 443 31.00 8.71 16.36
N TRP A 444 30.56 7.97 17.37
CA TRP A 444 30.37 6.53 17.23
C TRP A 444 29.34 6.22 16.13
N ALA A 445 28.19 6.93 16.15
CA ALA A 445 27.10 6.75 15.19
C ALA A 445 27.55 6.96 13.74
N ARG A 446 28.34 8.01 13.47
CA ARG A 446 28.88 8.27 12.12
C ARG A 446 29.84 7.18 11.66
N GLY A 447 30.69 6.69 12.56
CA GLY A 447 31.65 5.61 12.28
C GLY A 447 31.00 4.26 11.99
N ARG A 448 29.72 4.09 12.34
CA ARG A 448 28.94 2.85 12.14
C ARG A 448 27.77 3.00 11.18
N SER A 449 27.75 4.07 10.40
CA SER A 449 26.72 4.32 9.37
C SER A 449 26.48 3.13 8.42
N ALA A 450 27.54 2.41 8.03
CA ALA A 450 27.46 1.26 7.14
C ALA A 450 26.73 0.04 7.74
N ASP A 451 26.64 -0.05 9.07
CA ASP A 451 25.93 -1.14 9.76
C ASP A 451 24.40 -0.97 9.74
N PHE A 452 23.94 0.24 9.41
CA PHE A 452 22.53 0.65 9.40
C PHE A 452 22.15 1.19 8.02
N PRO A 453 21.99 0.31 7.00
CA PRO A 453 21.82 0.72 5.61
C PRO A 453 20.50 1.45 5.34
N ASP A 454 19.51 1.27 6.21
CA ASP A 454 18.19 1.89 6.03
C ASP A 454 18.14 3.34 6.53
N GLY A 455 19.16 3.77 7.30
CA GLY A 455 19.41 5.18 7.62
C GLY A 455 19.76 5.45 9.08
N GLN A 456 20.09 6.70 9.34
CA GLN A 456 20.34 7.28 10.67
C GLN A 456 19.38 8.43 10.93
N LEU A 457 18.63 8.32 12.02
CA LEU A 457 17.72 9.34 12.52
C LEU A 457 18.33 10.01 13.75
N TYR A 458 18.18 11.32 13.85
CA TYR A 458 18.71 12.12 14.95
C TYR A 458 17.64 13.06 15.51
N ALA A 459 17.53 13.12 16.83
CA ALA A 459 16.68 14.08 17.52
C ALA A 459 17.34 14.59 18.80
N ASP A 460 17.37 15.91 18.96
CA ASP A 460 17.71 16.60 20.21
C ASP A 460 16.42 16.93 20.96
N LEU A 461 16.22 16.28 22.12
CA LEU A 461 15.03 16.43 22.96
C LEU A 461 15.12 17.64 23.88
N ARG A 462 16.31 18.22 24.07
CA ARG A 462 16.55 19.39 24.95
C ARG A 462 15.98 19.20 26.35
N GLY A 463 15.96 17.96 26.84
CA GLY A 463 15.33 17.58 28.10
C GLY A 463 15.91 18.29 29.31
N SER A 464 17.14 18.79 29.20
CA SER A 464 17.83 19.52 30.26
C SER A 464 17.73 21.05 30.17
N THR A 465 16.90 21.55 29.26
CA THR A 465 16.57 22.98 29.10
C THR A 465 15.16 23.28 29.62
N ASP A 466 14.84 24.56 29.83
CA ASP A 466 13.50 24.99 30.28
C ASP A 466 12.40 24.78 29.23
N ARG A 467 12.76 24.38 28.00
CA ARG A 467 11.83 24.17 26.88
C ARG A 467 12.15 22.84 26.17
N PRO A 468 11.86 21.68 26.80
CA PRO A 468 12.07 20.38 26.18
C PRO A 468 11.18 20.21 24.95
N VAL A 469 11.67 19.48 23.95
CA VAL A 469 10.92 19.19 22.73
C VAL A 469 9.92 18.06 23.01
N PRO A 470 8.61 18.26 22.77
CA PRO A 470 7.61 17.20 22.98
C PRO A 470 7.89 15.98 22.08
N VAL A 471 7.65 14.78 22.62
CA VAL A 471 7.87 13.51 21.90
C VAL A 471 7.04 13.44 20.61
N ALA A 472 5.79 13.94 20.64
CA ALA A 472 4.95 14.05 19.46
C ALA A 472 5.62 14.84 18.32
N THR A 473 6.27 15.97 18.65
CA THR A 473 7.00 16.79 17.70
C THR A 473 8.23 16.05 17.13
N VAL A 474 8.93 15.27 17.97
CA VAL A 474 10.06 14.44 17.54
C VAL A 474 9.60 13.34 16.58
N LEU A 475 8.54 12.59 16.95
CA LEU A 475 7.92 11.57 16.09
C LEU A 475 7.50 12.14 14.74
N ALA A 476 6.80 13.26 14.73
CA ALA A 476 6.39 13.94 13.52
C ALA A 476 7.58 14.30 12.60
N ARG A 477 8.71 14.74 13.17
CA ARG A 477 9.95 15.01 12.41
C ARG A 477 10.58 13.72 11.85
N MET A 478 10.63 12.65 12.65
CA MET A 478 11.16 11.36 12.19
C MET A 478 10.31 10.77 11.06
N LEU A 479 8.98 10.81 11.20
CA LEU A 479 8.04 10.35 10.18
C LEU A 479 8.21 11.13 8.87
N ARG A 480 8.29 12.47 8.92
CA ARG A 480 8.64 13.29 7.74
C ARG A 480 9.92 12.85 7.06
N SER A 481 10.92 12.53 7.87
CA SER A 481 12.24 12.09 7.39
C SER A 481 12.20 10.73 6.72
N LEU A 482 11.24 9.87 7.10
CA LEU A 482 10.93 8.61 6.44
C LEU A 482 10.01 8.78 5.21
N GLY A 483 9.70 10.02 4.82
CA GLY A 483 8.90 10.35 3.65
C GLY A 483 7.40 10.56 3.92
N VAL A 484 6.97 10.64 5.19
CA VAL A 484 5.57 10.91 5.54
C VAL A 484 5.27 12.39 5.38
N HIS A 485 4.41 12.73 4.43
CA HIS A 485 4.02 14.14 4.20
C HIS A 485 3.14 14.67 5.35
N ASP A 486 3.18 15.98 5.64
CA ASP A 486 2.55 16.58 6.82
C ASP A 486 1.07 16.24 7.01
N ALA A 487 0.31 16.20 5.91
CA ALA A 487 -1.10 15.77 5.92
C ALA A 487 -1.34 14.35 6.46
N TRP A 488 -0.32 13.50 6.56
CA TRP A 488 -0.41 12.09 6.97
C TRP A 488 0.13 11.83 8.38
N LEU A 489 0.59 12.88 9.08
CA LEU A 489 1.07 12.76 10.45
C LEU A 489 -0.14 12.61 11.39
N PRO A 490 -0.20 11.56 12.20
CA PRO A 490 -1.21 11.46 13.25
C PRO A 490 -1.05 12.59 14.26
N ASP A 491 -2.18 13.16 14.71
CA ASP A 491 -2.20 14.15 15.79
C ASP A 491 -1.92 13.50 17.15
N ASP A 492 -2.30 12.21 17.30
CA ASP A 492 -2.05 11.43 18.49
C ASP A 492 -0.61 10.85 18.51
N PRO A 493 0.15 11.04 19.60
CA PRO A 493 1.53 10.57 19.70
C PRO A 493 1.66 9.04 19.75
N ASP A 494 0.66 8.32 20.27
CA ASP A 494 0.70 6.85 20.31
C ASP A 494 0.47 6.27 18.91
N GLU A 495 -0.45 6.86 18.14
CA GLU A 495 -0.65 6.55 16.72
C GLU A 495 0.60 6.84 15.88
N ALA A 496 1.23 8.00 16.10
CA ALA A 496 2.48 8.36 15.43
C ALA A 496 3.61 7.35 15.76
N ALA A 497 3.67 6.85 16.99
CA ALA A 497 4.61 5.82 17.39
C ALA A 497 4.33 4.46 16.71
N VAL A 498 3.05 4.09 16.52
CA VAL A 498 2.67 2.89 15.77
C VAL A 498 3.07 3.01 14.30
N LEU A 499 2.82 4.16 13.67
CA LEU A 499 3.23 4.43 12.30
C LEU A 499 4.75 4.35 12.16
N PHE A 500 5.49 4.93 13.11
CA PHE A 500 6.94 4.89 13.15
C PHE A 500 7.47 3.44 13.21
N ARG A 501 6.91 2.60 14.09
CA ARG A 501 7.26 1.17 14.16
C ARG A 501 6.93 0.42 12.87
N SER A 502 5.82 0.75 12.22
CA SER A 502 5.40 0.12 10.96
C SER A 502 6.33 0.47 9.80
N LEU A 503 6.77 1.73 9.70
CA LEU A 503 7.69 2.18 8.65
C LEU A 503 9.12 1.68 8.85
N THR A 504 9.51 1.42 10.10
CA THR A 504 10.82 0.84 10.46
C THR A 504 10.80 -0.69 10.52
N ALA A 505 9.65 -1.31 10.22
CA ALA A 505 9.49 -2.77 10.18
C ALA A 505 10.39 -3.41 9.10
N GLY A 506 11.14 -4.44 9.46
CA GLY A 506 12.05 -5.16 8.55
C GLY A 506 13.32 -4.39 8.15
N ARG A 507 13.60 -3.26 8.79
CA ARG A 507 14.70 -2.34 8.45
C ARG A 507 15.66 -2.12 9.62
N ARG A 508 16.91 -1.78 9.31
CA ARG A 508 18.00 -1.54 10.26
C ARG A 508 18.36 -0.06 10.30
N PHE A 509 17.77 0.62 11.27
CA PHE A 509 18.03 2.03 11.55
C PHE A 509 18.96 2.22 12.75
N LEU A 510 19.71 3.30 12.74
CA LEU A 510 20.31 3.90 13.93
C LEU A 510 19.48 5.11 14.36
N VAL A 511 18.97 5.11 15.59
CA VAL A 511 18.22 6.24 16.16
C VAL A 511 19.04 6.84 17.28
N LEU A 512 19.47 8.10 17.14
CA LEU A 512 20.19 8.85 18.17
C LEU A 512 19.27 9.89 18.81
N LEU A 513 18.97 9.70 20.11
CA LEU A 513 18.16 10.59 20.94
C LEU A 513 19.08 11.34 21.91
N ASP A 514 19.23 12.64 21.71
CA ASP A 514 20.13 13.49 22.49
C ASP A 514 19.38 14.25 23.59
N ASP A 515 20.03 14.37 24.76
CA ASP A 515 19.56 15.10 25.93
C ASP A 515 18.19 14.64 26.49
N VAL A 516 18.05 13.33 26.68
CA VAL A 516 16.86 12.71 27.27
C VAL A 516 16.88 12.81 28.79
N THR A 517 15.74 13.13 29.40
CA THR A 517 15.59 13.20 30.87
C THR A 517 14.61 12.18 31.43
N ASP A 518 13.67 11.70 30.62
CA ASP A 518 12.62 10.76 31.04
C ASP A 518 12.63 9.49 30.16
N PRO A 519 12.69 8.28 30.75
CA PRO A 519 12.56 7.00 30.03
C PRO A 519 11.33 6.92 29.11
N GLY A 520 10.20 7.51 29.52
CA GLY A 520 8.95 7.58 28.77
C GLY A 520 9.08 8.31 27.44
N GLN A 521 10.07 9.20 27.29
CA GLN A 521 10.35 9.89 26.03
C GLN A 521 10.92 8.95 24.95
N VAL A 522 11.60 7.88 25.37
CA VAL A 522 12.32 6.96 24.47
C VAL A 522 11.39 5.91 23.89
N ARG A 523 10.45 5.37 24.69
CA ARG A 523 9.59 4.23 24.29
C ARG A 523 8.81 4.45 22.99
N PRO A 524 8.17 5.62 22.75
CA PRO A 524 7.46 5.87 21.50
C PRO A 524 8.39 5.94 20.28
N LEU A 525 9.67 6.24 20.51
CA LEU A 525 10.71 6.41 19.48
C LEU A 525 11.52 5.12 19.21
N LEU A 526 11.10 3.98 19.79
CA LEU A 526 11.75 2.69 19.53
C LEU A 526 11.23 2.08 18.22
N PRO A 527 12.13 1.64 17.31
CA PRO A 527 11.73 0.90 16.10
C PRO A 527 11.16 -0.48 16.44
N GLY A 528 10.38 -1.06 15.53
CA GLY A 528 9.71 -2.35 15.77
C GLY A 528 10.56 -3.60 15.48
N THR A 529 11.72 -3.45 14.85
CA THR A 529 12.45 -4.58 14.23
C THR A 529 13.76 -4.92 14.94
N PRO A 530 14.04 -6.22 15.13
CA PRO A 530 15.39 -6.77 15.26
C PRO A 530 16.45 -6.07 14.38
N GLY A 531 17.63 -5.80 14.94
CA GLY A 531 18.77 -5.28 14.17
C GLY A 531 18.87 -3.75 14.06
N SER A 532 17.92 -3.00 14.63
CA SER A 532 18.06 -1.55 14.84
C SER A 532 18.68 -1.23 16.21
N LEU A 533 19.37 -0.09 16.31
CA LEU A 533 19.98 0.40 17.55
C LEU A 533 19.44 1.78 17.92
N VAL A 534 19.09 1.95 19.19
CA VAL A 534 18.70 3.24 19.76
C VAL A 534 19.77 3.69 20.75
N LEU A 535 20.45 4.79 20.44
CA LEU A 535 21.46 5.40 21.26
C LEU A 535 20.87 6.64 21.94
N VAL A 536 20.88 6.65 23.27
CA VAL A 536 20.30 7.72 24.09
C VAL A 536 21.43 8.44 24.80
N THR A 537 21.45 9.77 24.81
CA THR A 537 22.29 10.53 25.73
C THR A 537 21.45 11.12 26.86
N SER A 538 21.97 11.09 28.09
CA SER A 538 21.24 11.62 29.24
C SER A 538 22.19 12.10 30.34
N ARG A 539 21.74 13.00 31.21
CA ARG A 539 22.50 13.38 32.42
C ARG A 539 22.44 12.30 33.51
N VAL A 540 21.41 11.46 33.46
CA VAL A 540 21.12 10.39 34.43
C VAL A 540 21.11 9.04 33.70
N PRO A 541 21.25 7.91 34.40
CA PRO A 541 21.40 6.62 33.72
C PRO A 541 20.09 5.98 33.24
N LEU A 542 18.93 6.62 33.48
CA LEU A 542 17.61 6.16 33.02
C LEU A 542 17.32 4.69 33.36
N MET A 543 17.43 4.33 34.64
CA MET A 543 17.34 2.94 35.13
C MET A 543 16.11 2.17 34.65
N GLU A 544 14.98 2.83 34.42
CA GLU A 544 13.78 2.16 33.91
C GLU A 544 13.98 1.55 32.51
N LEU A 545 14.80 2.19 31.65
CA LEU A 545 15.16 1.64 30.34
C LEU A 545 16.06 0.41 30.46
N VAL A 546 16.94 0.40 31.47
CA VAL A 546 17.80 -0.75 31.77
C VAL A 546 16.95 -1.94 32.21
N ILE A 547 15.90 -1.69 33.01
CA ILE A 547 15.04 -2.73 33.56
C ILE A 547 14.07 -3.29 32.52
N ARG A 548 13.37 -2.43 31.75
CA ARG A 548 12.29 -2.88 30.87
C ARG A 548 12.72 -3.17 29.43
N GLU A 549 13.63 -2.36 28.89
CA GLU A 549 14.10 -2.48 27.51
C GLU A 549 15.50 -3.09 27.42
N ASN A 550 16.02 -3.64 28.53
CA ASN A 550 17.36 -4.22 28.64
C ASN A 550 18.44 -3.27 28.11
N ALA A 551 18.27 -1.97 28.35
CA ALA A 551 19.18 -0.95 27.85
C ALA A 551 20.55 -1.08 28.52
N VAL A 552 21.62 -0.89 27.74
CA VAL A 552 22.99 -0.99 28.26
C VAL A 552 23.50 0.39 28.68
N PRO A 553 23.79 0.62 29.96
CA PRO A 553 24.32 1.89 30.44
C PRO A 553 25.79 2.04 30.04
N VAL A 554 26.14 3.21 29.53
CA VAL A 554 27.50 3.59 29.11
C VAL A 554 27.91 4.86 29.88
N PRO A 555 28.59 4.72 31.03
CA PRO A 555 28.95 5.86 31.87
C PRO A 555 30.09 6.69 31.24
N VAL A 556 29.90 8.02 31.26
CA VAL A 556 30.84 9.02 30.73
C VAL A 556 31.16 10.04 31.81
N GLY A 557 32.35 9.93 32.41
CA GLY A 557 32.88 10.88 33.40
C GLY A 557 33.78 11.96 32.79
N ALA A 558 34.50 12.68 33.64
CA ALA A 558 35.59 13.56 33.20
C ALA A 558 36.66 12.78 32.40
N LEU A 559 37.48 13.49 31.64
CA LEU A 559 38.64 12.89 30.96
C LEU A 559 39.72 12.55 31.99
N SER A 560 40.54 11.55 31.68
CA SER A 560 41.80 11.36 32.37
C SER A 560 42.74 12.57 32.14
N PRO A 561 43.74 12.79 33.00
CA PRO A 561 44.74 13.84 32.78
C PRO A 561 45.46 13.72 31.44
N ALA A 562 45.75 12.49 30.99
CA ALA A 562 46.39 12.24 29.71
C ALA A 562 45.49 12.60 28.52
N GLU A 563 44.21 12.20 28.56
CA GLU A 563 43.23 12.56 27.53
C GLU A 563 42.98 14.07 27.50
N SER A 564 42.95 14.73 28.67
CA SER A 564 42.77 16.18 28.78
C SER A 564 43.94 16.94 28.16
N TYR A 565 45.17 16.47 28.41
CA TYR A 565 46.38 17.03 27.79
C TYR A 565 46.34 16.89 26.27
N ALA A 566 46.09 15.67 25.77
CA ALA A 566 46.00 15.42 24.34
C ALA A 566 44.89 16.23 23.66
N LEU A 567 43.77 16.49 24.35
CA LEU A 567 42.71 17.37 23.84
C LEU A 567 43.16 18.83 23.73
N VAL A 568 43.84 19.36 24.75
CA VAL A 568 44.37 20.73 24.72
C VAL A 568 45.45 20.87 23.66
N GLU A 569 46.34 19.87 23.54
CA GLU A 569 47.37 19.79 22.52
C GLU A 569 46.78 19.80 21.10
N ALA A 570 45.69 19.09 20.87
CA ALA A 570 45.01 19.10 19.57
C ALA A 570 44.47 20.48 19.16
N TYR A 571 44.21 21.39 20.10
CA TYR A 571 43.75 22.75 19.83
C TYR A 571 44.88 23.79 19.79
N LEU A 572 45.87 23.68 20.69
CA LEU A 572 46.94 24.66 20.85
C LEU A 572 48.24 24.28 20.13
N GLY A 573 48.37 23.03 19.70
CA GLY A 573 49.56 22.44 19.10
C GLY A 573 50.58 21.91 20.12
N ALA A 574 51.34 20.89 19.69
CA ALA A 574 52.40 20.25 20.48
C ALA A 574 53.47 21.26 20.95
N THR A 575 53.88 22.19 20.08
CA THR A 575 54.92 23.17 20.39
C THR A 575 54.52 24.11 21.54
N ARG A 576 53.26 24.59 21.56
CA ARG A 576 52.80 25.57 22.55
C ARG A 576 52.53 24.94 23.91
N THR A 577 52.03 23.69 23.92
CA THR A 577 51.78 22.94 25.15
C THR A 577 53.07 22.44 25.80
N ALA A 578 54.03 21.94 24.99
CA ALA A 578 55.33 21.51 25.48
C ALA A 578 56.22 22.66 25.99
N ALA A 579 56.07 23.87 25.43
CA ALA A 579 56.81 25.05 25.87
C ALA A 579 56.37 25.58 27.26
N ASP A 580 55.15 25.26 27.71
CA ASP A 580 54.65 25.67 29.02
C ASP A 580 53.77 24.58 29.68
N PRO A 581 54.39 23.47 30.16
CA PRO A 581 53.64 22.36 30.75
C PRO A 581 52.88 22.76 32.03
N GLY A 582 53.43 23.69 32.80
CA GLY A 582 52.82 24.19 34.03
C GLY A 582 51.53 24.96 33.78
N ALA A 583 51.52 25.89 32.80
CA ALA A 583 50.29 26.58 32.42
C ALA A 583 49.26 25.63 31.78
N THR A 584 49.71 24.63 31.01
CA THR A 584 48.85 23.60 30.43
C THR A 584 48.15 22.77 31.52
N ALA A 585 48.91 22.30 32.53
CA ALA A 585 48.34 21.57 33.66
C ALA A 585 47.38 22.43 34.49
N ARG A 586 47.70 23.71 34.71
CA ARG A 586 46.82 24.65 35.43
C ARG A 586 45.51 24.89 34.67
N LEU A 587 45.57 25.06 33.35
CA LEU A 587 44.39 25.18 32.49
C LEU A 587 43.49 23.94 32.62
N ILE A 588 44.08 22.74 32.59
CA ILE A 588 43.36 21.47 32.74
C ILE A 588 42.67 21.38 34.10
N ALA A 589 43.38 21.72 35.17
CA ALA A 589 42.86 21.70 36.53
C ALA A 589 41.69 22.69 36.70
N LEU A 590 41.81 23.93 36.20
CA LEU A 590 40.73 24.93 36.23
C LEU A 590 39.47 24.46 35.48
N CYS A 591 39.64 23.66 34.44
CA CYS A 591 38.56 23.10 33.64
C CYS A 591 38.01 21.77 34.20
N GLY A 592 38.52 21.29 35.33
CA GLY A 592 38.03 20.06 35.98
C GLY A 592 38.16 18.79 35.14
N ASN A 593 39.08 18.74 34.17
CA ASN A 593 39.19 17.67 33.16
C ASN A 593 37.90 17.46 32.32
N LEU A 594 37.05 18.48 32.19
CA LEU A 594 35.82 18.41 31.40
C LEU A 594 36.07 18.85 29.94
N PRO A 595 35.68 18.05 28.93
CA PRO A 595 35.92 18.36 27.52
C PRO A 595 35.40 19.73 27.06
N VAL A 596 34.20 20.14 27.46
CA VAL A 596 33.59 21.39 26.97
C VAL A 596 34.32 22.64 27.52
N PRO A 597 34.59 22.76 28.83
CA PRO A 597 35.44 23.81 29.37
C PRO A 597 36.84 23.85 28.76
N LEU A 598 37.50 22.69 28.62
CA LEU A 598 38.83 22.59 28.01
C LEU A 598 38.85 23.14 26.58
N ARG A 599 37.89 22.74 25.75
CA ARG A 599 37.77 23.21 24.37
C ARG A 599 37.48 24.70 24.28
N THR A 600 36.54 25.20 25.09
CA THR A 600 36.19 26.61 25.12
C THR A 600 37.39 27.46 25.53
N ALA A 601 38.13 27.02 26.54
CA ALA A 601 39.31 27.74 27.00
C ALA A 601 40.44 27.69 25.97
N ALA A 602 40.74 26.52 25.40
CA ALA A 602 41.78 26.34 24.38
C ALA A 602 41.47 27.11 23.08
N ALA A 603 40.23 27.04 22.58
CA ALA A 603 39.80 27.77 21.38
C ALA A 603 39.91 29.29 21.56
N ARG A 604 39.52 29.82 22.72
CA ARG A 604 39.72 31.24 23.05
C ARG A 604 41.20 31.61 23.04
N ILE A 605 42.06 30.80 23.67
CA ILE A 605 43.52 31.04 23.72
C ILE A 605 44.16 30.97 22.32
N ALA A 606 43.63 30.15 21.43
CA ALA A 606 44.05 30.12 20.03
C ALA A 606 43.66 31.40 19.27
N GLY A 607 42.52 32.01 19.59
CA GLY A 607 42.01 33.22 18.94
C GLY A 607 42.70 34.53 19.32
N TYR A 608 43.33 34.63 20.50
CA TYR A 608 43.96 35.87 20.99
C TYR A 608 45.37 36.16 20.44
N GLY A 609 45.85 35.43 19.42
CA GLY A 609 47.20 35.61 18.86
C GLY A 609 48.32 35.02 19.74
N PRO A 610 49.61 35.33 19.47
CA PRO A 610 50.76 34.64 20.04
C PRO A 610 51.10 35.09 21.48
N VAL A 611 50.10 35.12 22.37
CA VAL A 611 50.32 35.39 23.80
C VAL A 611 50.88 34.12 24.48
N PRO A 612 51.89 34.22 25.36
CA PRO A 612 52.38 33.07 26.13
C PRO A 612 51.27 32.40 26.96
N LEU A 613 51.25 31.07 27.01
CA LEU A 613 50.15 30.31 27.62
C LEU A 613 49.94 30.67 29.09
N ARG A 614 51.01 30.78 29.88
CA ARG A 614 50.97 31.31 31.26
C ARG A 614 50.23 32.62 31.44
N ALA A 615 50.38 33.58 30.52
CA ALA A 615 49.74 34.88 30.64
C ALA A 615 48.24 34.77 30.37
N ALA A 616 47.86 34.00 29.34
CA ALA A 616 46.45 33.75 29.02
C ALA A 616 45.70 32.93 30.09
N VAL A 617 46.40 32.07 30.83
CA VAL A 617 45.83 31.29 31.95
C VAL A 617 45.76 32.13 33.24
N ALA A 618 46.72 33.03 33.47
CA ALA A 618 46.74 33.90 34.66
C ALA A 618 45.60 34.93 34.67
N ASP A 619 45.26 35.51 33.52
CA ASP A 619 44.14 36.46 33.35
C ASP A 619 42.78 35.86 33.76
N ARG A 620 42.66 34.53 33.70
CA ARG A 620 41.45 33.78 34.11
C ARG A 620 41.39 33.37 35.58
N ALA A 621 42.47 33.53 36.33
CA ALA A 621 42.46 33.28 37.77
C ALA A 621 41.94 34.48 38.58
N ALA A 622 41.64 35.61 37.93
CA ALA A 622 40.93 36.72 38.55
C ALA A 622 39.41 36.43 38.57
N PRO A 623 38.72 36.61 39.70
CA PRO A 623 37.29 36.29 39.81
C PRO A 623 36.46 37.19 38.88
N GLN A 624 35.70 36.59 37.95
CA GLN A 624 34.67 37.29 37.20
C GLN A 624 33.46 37.53 38.12
N ALA A 625 33.42 38.70 38.74
CA ALA A 625 32.18 39.33 39.16
C ALA A 625 31.46 39.94 37.94
N ASP A 626 30.14 40.00 37.99
CA ASP A 626 29.19 40.55 37.01
C ASP A 626 28.88 39.73 35.75
N THR A 627 27.78 38.98 35.84
CA THR A 627 26.70 39.00 34.83
C THR A 627 25.44 38.35 35.42
N ASP A 628 24.81 39.01 36.40
CA ASP A 628 23.43 38.74 36.84
C ASP A 628 22.85 40.03 37.45
N ALA A 629 22.59 41.03 36.62
CA ALA A 629 21.85 42.24 37.01
C ALA A 629 21.29 42.97 35.78
N ASP A 630 20.35 42.34 35.05
CA ASP A 630 19.38 43.13 34.27
C ASP A 630 18.11 42.32 33.93
N SER A 631 17.17 42.26 34.88
CA SER A 631 15.73 42.08 34.61
C SER A 631 14.91 42.28 35.89
N ALA A 632 15.03 43.46 36.47
CA ALA A 632 14.06 43.95 37.44
C ALA A 632 13.92 45.46 37.27
N LEU A 633 12.89 45.89 36.55
CA LEU A 633 12.33 47.23 36.71
C LEU A 633 10.79 47.14 36.74
N PRO A 634 10.13 48.09 37.43
CA PRO A 634 9.05 47.75 38.34
C PRO A 634 7.68 48.32 37.92
N SER A 635 6.67 47.77 38.60
CA SER A 635 5.22 48.13 38.65
C SER A 635 4.32 47.38 37.67
#